data_AF-A0A0G0X7Z0-F1
#
_entry.id   AF-A0A0G0X7Z0-F1
#
_cell.length_a   1.000
_cell.length_b   1.000
_cell.length_c   1.000
_cell.angle_alpha   90.00
_cell.angle_beta   90.00
_cell.angle_gamma   90.00
#
_symmetry.space_group_name_H-M   'P 1'
#
loop_
_entity.id
_entity.type
_entity.pdbx_description
1 polymer ?
#
loop_
_entity_poly.entity_id
_entity_poly.type
_entity_poly.pdbx_seq_one_letter_code
_entity_poly.pdbx_strand_id
1 'polypeptide(L)' 'MLWALLKNIRHIIYFEEFDDIEGAISREKQLKRWHRKWKLNLIKQANPSFKDLSEDFNGS' A
#
# COMPACT_ATOMS: atom_id res chain seq x y z
N MET A 1 24.82 3.77 18.88
CA MET A 1 24.39 2.36 18.70
C MET A 1 23.14 2.05 19.54
N LEU A 2 22.10 2.88 19.42
CA LEU A 2 20.77 2.67 20.05
C LEU A 2 19.62 3.27 19.21
N TRP A 3 19.95 3.88 18.06
CA TRP A 3 19.00 4.53 17.15
C TRP A 3 18.51 3.63 16.00
N ALA A 4 18.88 2.34 15.98
CA ALA A 4 18.32 1.38 15.02
C ALA A 4 16.89 0.91 15.37
N LEU A 5 16.35 1.29 16.54
CA LEU A 5 15.08 0.75 17.06
C LEU A 5 13.82 1.52 16.67
N LEU A 6 13.94 2.71 16.06
CA LEU A 6 12.86 3.26 15.24
C LEU A 6 12.88 2.51 13.92
N LYS A 7 12.53 1.21 13.93
CA LYS A 7 12.35 0.48 12.67
C LYS A 7 11.37 1.29 11.83
N ASN A 8 11.86 1.75 10.70
CA ASN A 8 11.11 2.41 9.66
C ASN A 8 10.28 1.32 8.96
N ILE A 9 9.31 0.75 9.68
CA ILE A 9 8.56 -0.41 9.22
C ILE A 9 7.57 0.09 8.16
N ARG A 10 7.94 -0.14 6.89
CA ARG A 10 7.07 0.10 5.74
C ARG A 10 6.38 -1.21 5.41
N HIS A 11 5.18 -1.40 5.96
CA HIS A 11 4.31 -2.51 5.60
C HIS A 11 3.56 -2.18 4.31
N ILE A 12 3.46 -3.14 3.40
CA ILE A 12 2.64 -3.01 2.19
C ILE A 12 1.26 -3.53 2.55
N ILE A 13 0.32 -2.64 2.84
CA ILE A 13 -1.05 -3.05 3.23
C ILE A 13 -2.03 -3.04 2.06
N TYR A 14 -1.62 -2.49 0.91
CA TYR A 14 -2.44 -2.38 -0.30
C TYR A 14 -1.56 -2.09 -1.52
N PHE A 15 -1.82 -2.82 -2.61
CA PHE A 15 -1.31 -2.53 -3.95
C PHE A 15 -2.41 -2.87 -4.97
N GLU A 16 -2.30 -2.30 -6.17
CA GLU A 16 -3.18 -2.57 -7.31
C GLU A 16 -2.27 -2.88 -8.51
N GLU A 17 -2.56 -3.95 -9.24
CA GLU A 17 -1.87 -4.29 -10.49
C GLU A 17 -2.62 -3.68 -11.67
N PHE A 18 -1.86 -3.22 -12.66
CA PHE A 18 -2.39 -2.61 -13.88
C PHE A 18 -1.64 -3.17 -15.08
N ASP A 19 -2.37 -3.52 -16.14
CA ASP A 19 -1.80 -4.03 -17.39
C ASP A 19 -1.08 -2.94 -18.20
N ASP A 20 -1.37 -1.68 -17.93
CA ASP A 20 -0.82 -0.51 -18.62
C ASP A 20 -0.27 0.53 -17.65
N ILE A 21 0.85 1.14 -18.04
CA ILE A 21 1.59 2.13 -17.26
C ILE A 21 0.77 3.41 -17.10
N GLU A 22 0.06 3.86 -18.14
CA GLU A 22 -0.77 5.07 -18.03
C GLU A 22 -1.93 4.87 -17.05
N GLY A 23 -2.51 3.67 -17.03
CA GLY A 23 -3.50 3.25 -16.02
C GLY A 23 -2.96 3.38 -14.59
N ALA A 24 -1.78 2.83 -14.34
CA ALA A 24 -1.11 2.91 -13.04
C ALA A 24 -0.81 4.37 -12.63
N ILE A 25 -0.27 5.19 -13.54
CA ILE A 25 0.08 6.59 -13.27
C ILE A 25 -1.19 7.42 -12.98
N SER A 26 -2.24 7.23 -13.76
CA SER A 26 -3.52 7.94 -13.57
C SER A 26 -4.12 7.61 -12.21
N ARG A 27 -4.13 6.33 -11.83
CA ARG A 27 -4.60 5.87 -10.53
C ARG A 27 -3.76 6.45 -9.39
N GLU A 28 -2.44 6.44 -9.51
CA GLU A 28 -1.55 6.99 -8.48
C GLU A 28 -1.82 8.49 -8.27
N LYS A 29 -1.97 9.25 -9.37
CA LYS A 29 -2.34 10.68 -9.31
C LYS A 29 -3.69 10.90 -8.66
N GLN A 30 -4.68 10.06 -8.94
CA GLN A 30 -6.00 10.10 -8.33
C GLN A 30 -5.90 9.86 -6.81
N LEU A 31 -5.22 8.79 -6.40
CA LEU A 31 -5.05 8.44 -4.99
C LEU A 31 -4.25 9.52 -4.25
N LYS A 32 -3.22 10.13 -4.85
CA LYS A 32 -2.47 11.22 -4.21
C LYS A 32 -3.37 12.38 -3.76
N ARG A 33 -4.44 12.68 -4.50
CA ARG A 33 -5.41 13.75 -4.19
C ARG A 33 -6.53 13.34 -3.24
N TRP A 34 -6.68 12.05 -2.93
CA TRP A 34 -7.76 11.57 -2.06
C TRP A 34 -7.57 11.93 -0.59
N HIS A 35 -8.68 12.21 0.07
CA HIS A 35 -8.73 12.29 1.52
C HIS A 35 -8.31 10.97 2.16
N ARG A 36 -7.62 11.06 3.30
CA ARG A 36 -7.14 9.89 4.06
C ARG A 36 -8.26 8.87 4.35
N LYS A 37 -9.48 9.33 4.64
CA LYS A 37 -10.63 8.44 4.92
C LYS A 37 -10.97 7.54 3.74
N TRP A 38 -10.89 8.05 2.51
CA TRP A 38 -11.20 7.25 1.32
C TRP A 38 -10.13 6.21 1.04
N LYS A 39 -8.86 6.58 1.22
CA LYS A 39 -7.74 5.62 1.17
C LYS A 39 -7.94 4.51 2.20
N LEU A 40 -8.30 4.85 3.44
CA LEU A 40 -8.55 3.86 4.48
C LEU A 40 -9.73 2.94 4.14
N ASN A 41 -10.80 3.48 3.57
CA ASN A 41 -11.94 2.66 3.13
C ASN A 41 -11.54 1.70 2.00
N LEU A 42 -10.77 2.19 1.01
CA LEU A 42 -10.25 1.38 -0.08
C LEU A 42 -9.37 0.23 0.45
N ILE A 43 -8.43 0.55 1.34
CA ILE A 43 -7.57 -0.45 1.98
C ILE A 43 -8.42 -1.44 2.79
N LYS A 44 -9.41 -0.99 3.56
CA LYS A 44 -10.31 -1.88 4.32
C LYS A 44 -11.13 -2.81 3.44
N GLN A 45 -11.51 -2.38 2.24
CA GLN A 45 -12.24 -3.23 1.30
C GLN A 45 -11.36 -4.37 0.77
N ALA A 46 -10.09 -4.08 0.49
CA ALA A 46 -9.15 -5.08 -0.04
C ALA A 46 -8.46 -5.92 1.06
N ASN A 47 -8.16 -5.32 2.20
CA ASN A 47 -7.43 -5.92 3.32
C ASN A 47 -8.02 -5.40 4.65
N PRO A 48 -9.20 -5.92 5.06
CA PRO A 48 -9.86 -5.48 6.29
C PRO A 48 -9.04 -5.75 7.55
N SER A 49 -8.14 -6.74 7.50
CA SER A 49 -7.24 -7.12 8.59
C SER A 49 -5.95 -6.31 8.65
N PHE A 50 -5.67 -5.43 7.68
CA PHE A 50 -4.41 -4.68 7.58
C PHE A 50 -3.16 -5.57 7.70
N LYS A 51 -3.22 -6.77 7.11
CA LYS A 51 -2.06 -7.67 7.03
C LYS A 51 -0.99 -7.08 6.14
N ASP A 52 0.27 -7.37 6.44
CA ASP A 52 1.38 -7.00 5.56
C ASP A 52 1.40 -7.95 4.36
N LEU A 53 1.19 -7.39 3.17
CA LEU A 53 1.20 -8.09 1.89
C LEU A 53 2.64 -8.28 1.36
N SER A 54 3.66 -7.69 2.01
CA SER A 54 5.05 -7.89 1.60
C SER A 54 5.54 -9.32 1.84
N GLU A 55 4.95 -10.03 2.80
CA GLU A 55 5.27 -11.43 3.08
C GLU A 55 4.80 -12.36 1.95
N ASP A 56 3.68 -12.05 1.30
CA ASP A 56 3.18 -12.80 0.14
C ASP A 56 4.10 -12.67 -1.09
N PHE A 57 4.92 -11.62 -1.15
CA PHE A 57 5.83 -11.37 -2.28
C PHE A 57 7.18 -12.10 -2.18
N ASN A 58 7.57 -12.56 -0.97
CA ASN A 58 8.88 -13.20 -0.74
C ASN A 58 8.85 -14.73 -0.85
N GLY A 59 7.76 -15.32 -1.35
CA GLY A 59 7.60 -16.76 -1.50
C GLY A 59 7.52 -17.21 -2.96
N SER A 60 8.62 -17.15 -3.71
CA SER A 60 8.87 -17.92 -4.95
C SER A 60 10.37 -17.99 -5.24
#